data_AF-D1LUZ1-F1
#
_entry.id   AF-D1LUZ1-F1
#
_cell.length_a   1.000
_cell.length_b   1.000
_cell.length_c   1.000
_cell.angle_alpha   90.00
_cell.angle_beta   90.00
_cell.angle_gamma   90.00
#
_symmetry.space_group_name_H-M   'P 1'
#
loop_
_entity.id
_entity.type
_entity.pdbx_description
1 polymer ?
#
loop_
_entity_poly.entity_id
_entity_poly.type
_entity_poly.pdbx_seq_one_letter_code
_entity_poly.pdbx_strand_id
1 'polypeptide(L)'
;EFVDMKKGCVQLTEDQIKKEITASLKYLSYGAYFSQDNVNRPGYAKFYFDAASEEREHAHKLIEYLQMRGRYFDIQDTIISNINIGQLIKESEQAKALGLDHSWMKAPEPRANGLSAGMESLRTALKMEYAVTESIRNLIIACEAEKVDGKNDEVFNDYHFVDYLTGEFLTEQYKGKRDIAGKISTLGKM
;
A
#
# COMPACT_ATOMS: atom_id res chain seq x y z
N GLU A 1 17.09 -28.66 2.68
CA GLU A 1 16.34 -27.80 1.72
C GLU A 1 16.45 -26.36 2.22
N PHE A 2 16.71 -25.38 1.35
CA PHE A 2 17.00 -23.98 1.77
C PHE A 2 15.74 -23.10 1.89
N VAL A 3 14.59 -23.65 1.49
CA VAL A 3 13.28 -23.01 1.47
C VAL A 3 12.66 -23.12 2.86
N ASP A 4 12.73 -22.04 3.65
CA ASP A 4 12.47 -22.07 5.10
C ASP A 4 11.30 -21.17 5.56
N MET A 5 10.96 -20.12 4.79
CA MET A 5 9.80 -19.26 5.03
C MET A 5 8.51 -20.11 5.10
N LYS A 6 7.59 -19.81 6.02
CA LYS A 6 6.39 -20.62 6.25
C LYS A 6 5.18 -20.10 5.47
N LYS A 7 4.19 -20.96 5.25
CA LYS A 7 3.12 -20.71 4.28
C LYS A 7 2.27 -19.48 4.63
N GLY A 8 1.95 -19.28 5.90
CA GLY A 8 1.19 -18.13 6.37
C GLY A 8 1.95 -16.82 6.14
N CYS A 9 3.23 -16.78 6.51
CA CYS A 9 4.09 -15.63 6.28
C CYS A 9 4.26 -15.33 4.78
N VAL A 10 4.40 -16.36 3.93
CA VAL A 10 4.43 -16.19 2.46
C VAL A 10 3.13 -15.56 1.97
N GLN A 11 1.97 -16.11 2.32
CA GLN A 11 0.67 -15.59 1.87
C GLN A 11 0.45 -14.13 2.29
N LEU A 12 0.78 -13.78 3.53
CA LEU A 12 0.67 -12.41 4.01
C LEU A 12 1.66 -11.46 3.31
N THR A 13 2.82 -11.96 2.88
CA THR A 13 3.77 -11.18 2.07
C THR A 13 3.22 -10.93 0.67
N GLU A 14 2.61 -11.93 0.04
CA GLU A 14 1.92 -11.77 -1.24
C GLU A 14 0.76 -10.77 -1.15
N ASP A 15 0.01 -10.79 -0.04
CA ASP A 15 -1.05 -9.81 0.23
C ASP A 15 -0.49 -8.41 0.49
N GLN A 16 0.68 -8.30 1.11
CA GLN A 16 1.36 -7.02 1.25
C GLN A 16 1.81 -6.48 -0.11
N ILE A 17 2.40 -7.31 -0.98
CA ILE A 17 2.78 -6.94 -2.35
C ILE A 17 1.57 -6.38 -3.11
N LYS A 18 0.42 -7.04 -3.01
CA LYS A 18 -0.85 -6.56 -3.60
C LYS A 18 -1.24 -5.18 -3.11
N LYS A 19 -1.07 -4.95 -1.80
CA LYS A 19 -1.40 -3.69 -1.15
C LYS A 19 -0.53 -2.54 -1.66
N GLU A 20 0.79 -2.77 -1.79
CA GLU A 20 1.71 -1.76 -2.33
C GLU A 20 1.44 -1.45 -3.80
N ILE A 21 1.16 -2.46 -4.63
CA ILE A 21 0.77 -2.25 -6.03
C ILE A 21 -0.52 -1.44 -6.13
N THR A 22 -1.50 -1.73 -5.26
CA THR A 22 -2.77 -0.98 -5.22
C THR A 22 -2.55 0.47 -4.79
N ALA A 23 -1.68 0.70 -3.80
CA ALA A 23 -1.30 2.04 -3.37
C ALA A 23 -0.58 2.83 -4.49
N SER A 24 0.34 2.17 -5.21
CA SER A 24 1.03 2.72 -6.38
C SER A 24 0.04 3.19 -7.46
N LEU A 25 -0.92 2.34 -7.85
CA LEU A 25 -1.95 2.71 -8.83
C LEU A 25 -2.84 3.85 -8.34
N LYS A 26 -3.15 3.88 -7.04
CA LYS A 26 -3.95 4.95 -6.43
C LYS A 26 -3.20 6.29 -6.45
N TYR A 27 -1.92 6.31 -6.10
CA TYR A 27 -1.09 7.52 -6.23
C TYR A 27 -0.92 7.96 -7.67
N LEU A 28 -0.77 7.01 -8.61
CA LEU A 28 -0.73 7.33 -10.04
C LEU A 28 -2.03 8.03 -10.48
N SER A 29 -3.18 7.57 -9.99
CA SER A 29 -4.48 8.21 -10.27
C SER A 29 -4.58 9.65 -9.74
N TYR A 30 -4.04 9.90 -8.53
CA TYR A 30 -3.96 11.26 -7.98
C TYR A 30 -3.02 12.14 -8.80
N GLY A 31 -1.85 11.63 -9.18
CA GLY A 31 -0.90 12.34 -10.03
C GLY A 31 -1.51 12.77 -11.36
N ALA A 32 -2.23 11.85 -12.02
CA ALA A 32 -2.97 12.13 -13.25
C ALA A 32 -4.07 13.19 -13.05
N TYR A 33 -4.84 13.12 -11.95
CA TYR A 33 -5.88 14.09 -11.64
C TYR A 33 -5.31 15.52 -11.49
N PHE A 34 -4.27 15.68 -10.68
CA PHE A 34 -3.67 17.00 -10.44
C PHE A 34 -2.90 17.56 -11.64
N SER A 35 -2.63 16.72 -12.65
CA SER A 35 -1.99 17.10 -13.92
C SER A 35 -2.97 17.60 -14.99
N GLN A 36 -4.28 17.46 -14.78
CA GLN A 36 -5.28 17.95 -15.75
C GLN A 36 -5.18 19.47 -15.91
N ASP A 37 -5.39 19.98 -17.11
CA ASP A 37 -5.30 21.41 -17.46
C ASP A 37 -6.27 22.28 -16.65
N ASN A 38 -7.46 21.76 -16.34
CA ASN A 38 -8.48 22.40 -15.53
C ASN A 38 -8.22 22.36 -14.00
N VAL A 39 -7.32 21.48 -13.52
CA VAL A 39 -6.90 21.40 -12.11
C VAL A 39 -5.57 22.13 -11.91
N ASN A 40 -4.58 21.81 -12.75
CA ASN A 40 -3.26 22.43 -12.85
C ASN A 40 -2.57 22.66 -11.49
N ARG A 41 -2.25 21.57 -10.79
CA ARG A 41 -1.50 21.58 -9.51
C ARG A 41 -0.22 20.77 -9.66
N PRO A 42 0.80 21.28 -10.36
CA PRO A 42 2.00 20.51 -10.72
C PRO A 42 2.80 20.01 -9.50
N GLY A 43 2.78 20.74 -8.37
CA GLY A 43 3.42 20.29 -7.13
C GLY A 43 2.77 19.04 -6.53
N TYR A 44 1.43 18.97 -6.56
CA TYR A 44 0.68 17.78 -6.14
C TYR A 44 0.87 16.63 -7.13
N ALA A 45 0.82 16.93 -8.43
CA ALA A 45 1.05 15.94 -9.48
C ALA A 45 2.40 15.25 -9.31
N LYS A 46 3.48 16.05 -9.17
CA LYS A 46 4.82 15.53 -8.93
C LYS A 46 4.88 14.67 -7.66
N PHE A 47 4.38 15.18 -6.54
CA PHE A 47 4.35 14.44 -5.27
C PHE A 47 3.71 13.06 -5.43
N TYR A 48 2.55 12.98 -6.09
CA TYR A 48 1.85 11.72 -6.25
C TYR A 48 2.46 10.78 -7.30
N PHE A 49 3.09 11.29 -8.35
CA PHE A 49 3.85 10.43 -9.26
C PHE A 49 5.11 9.85 -8.61
N ASP A 50 5.79 10.64 -7.77
CA ASP A 50 6.92 10.17 -6.97
C ASP A 50 6.45 9.08 -5.98
N ALA A 51 5.37 9.33 -5.23
CA ALA A 51 4.79 8.36 -4.29
C ALA A 51 4.34 7.07 -5.01
N ALA A 52 3.72 7.18 -6.19
CA ALA A 52 3.34 6.00 -6.98
C ALA A 52 4.55 5.13 -7.36
N SER A 53 5.67 5.77 -7.67
CA SER A 53 6.92 5.09 -7.98
C SER A 53 7.50 4.41 -6.75
N GLU A 54 7.52 5.10 -5.61
CA GLU A 54 7.98 4.58 -4.32
C GLU A 54 7.21 3.32 -3.89
N GLU A 55 5.88 3.33 -3.95
CA GLU A 55 5.07 2.14 -3.63
C GLU A 55 5.29 0.98 -4.61
N ARG A 56 5.62 1.27 -5.87
CA ARG A 56 6.00 0.22 -6.83
C ARG A 56 7.33 -0.43 -6.45
N GLU A 57 8.28 0.36 -5.96
CA GLU A 57 9.55 -0.16 -5.45
C GLU A 57 9.37 -0.95 -4.15
N HIS A 58 8.44 -0.57 -3.26
CA HIS A 58 8.07 -1.39 -2.09
C HIS A 58 7.56 -2.78 -2.50
N ALA A 59 6.67 -2.84 -3.50
CA ALA A 59 6.22 -4.11 -4.05
C ALA A 59 7.38 -4.94 -4.62
N HIS A 60 8.29 -4.29 -5.36
CA HIS A 60 9.46 -4.94 -5.96
C HIS A 60 10.39 -5.53 -4.89
N LYS A 61 10.73 -4.75 -3.85
CA LYS A 61 11.53 -5.19 -2.69
C LYS A 61 10.98 -6.48 -2.06
N LEU A 62 9.67 -6.56 -1.86
CA LEU A 62 9.02 -7.75 -1.28
C LEU A 62 9.02 -8.96 -2.24
N ILE A 63 8.85 -8.74 -3.55
CA ILE A 63 8.93 -9.80 -4.57
C ILE A 63 10.35 -10.38 -4.60
N GLU A 64 11.37 -9.52 -4.63
CA GLU A 64 12.78 -9.95 -4.59
C GLU A 64 13.09 -10.70 -3.30
N TYR A 65 12.54 -10.24 -2.17
CA TYR A 65 12.70 -10.93 -0.89
C TYR A 65 12.10 -12.35 -0.93
N LEU A 66 10.88 -12.53 -1.46
CA LEU A 66 10.29 -13.86 -1.63
C LEU A 66 11.16 -14.76 -2.51
N GLN A 67 11.66 -14.22 -3.62
CA GLN A 67 12.54 -14.95 -4.55
C GLN A 67 13.86 -15.36 -3.90
N MET A 68 14.46 -14.48 -3.10
CA MET A 68 15.65 -14.80 -2.29
C MET A 68 15.39 -15.97 -1.32
N ARG A 69 14.16 -16.10 -0.79
CA ARG A 69 13.72 -17.20 0.09
C ARG A 69 13.21 -18.44 -0.66
N GLY A 70 13.43 -18.50 -1.98
CA GLY A 70 13.02 -19.62 -2.82
C GLY A 70 11.51 -19.72 -3.05
N ARG A 71 10.78 -18.61 -2.89
CA ARG A 71 9.34 -18.49 -3.19
C ARG A 71 9.13 -17.66 -4.45
N TYR A 72 7.97 -17.83 -5.09
CA TYR A 72 7.63 -17.15 -6.33
C TYR A 72 6.28 -16.46 -6.16
N PHE A 73 6.22 -15.19 -6.55
CA PHE A 73 4.99 -14.44 -6.60
C PHE A 73 4.39 -14.57 -8.00
N ASP A 74 3.16 -15.09 -8.10
CA ASP A 74 2.41 -15.11 -9.36
C ASP A 74 1.49 -13.88 -9.46
N ILE A 75 1.83 -13.01 -10.41
CA ILE A 75 1.09 -11.78 -10.67
C ILE A 75 -0.23 -12.03 -11.43
N GLN A 76 -0.34 -13.16 -12.15
CA GLN A 76 -1.48 -13.48 -13.03
C GLN A 76 -2.76 -13.76 -12.23
N ASP A 77 -2.64 -14.50 -11.12
CA ASP A 77 -3.76 -14.77 -10.19
C ASP A 77 -4.21 -13.53 -9.40
N THR A 78 -3.44 -12.44 -9.51
CA THR A 78 -3.54 -11.30 -8.60
C THR A 78 -4.09 -10.03 -9.26
N ILE A 79 -3.78 -9.80 -10.55
CA ILE A 79 -4.00 -8.51 -11.22
C ILE A 79 -5.06 -8.60 -12.35
N ILE A 80 -5.17 -9.73 -13.05
CA ILE A 80 -5.88 -9.77 -14.34
C ILE A 80 -7.39 -10.00 -14.22
N SER A 81 -7.89 -10.55 -13.11
CA SER A 81 -9.33 -10.77 -12.94
C SER A 81 -10.12 -9.52 -12.52
N ASN A 82 -9.48 -8.50 -11.92
CA ASN A 82 -10.18 -7.35 -11.33
C ASN A 82 -9.61 -5.96 -11.65
N ILE A 83 -8.49 -5.80 -12.37
CA ILE A 83 -8.09 -4.45 -12.84
C ILE A 83 -8.83 -4.11 -14.13
N ASN A 84 -10.07 -3.66 -13.96
CA ASN A 84 -10.69 -2.77 -14.92
C ASN A 84 -10.49 -1.35 -14.37
N ILE A 85 -9.62 -0.56 -15.01
CA ILE A 85 -9.30 0.81 -14.58
C ILE A 85 -10.57 1.68 -14.51
N GLY A 86 -11.59 1.39 -15.34
CA GLY A 86 -12.91 2.02 -15.25
C GLY A 86 -13.79 1.50 -14.10
N GLN A 87 -13.51 0.30 -13.60
CA GLN A 87 -14.14 -0.31 -12.43
C GLN A 87 -13.48 0.16 -11.13
N LEU A 88 -12.17 0.43 -11.06
CA LEU A 88 -11.57 1.10 -9.89
C LEU A 88 -12.21 2.47 -9.59
N ILE A 89 -12.76 3.13 -10.62
CA ILE A 89 -13.53 4.37 -10.49
C ILE A 89 -15.00 4.08 -10.09
N LYS A 90 -15.63 3.02 -10.62
CA LYS A 90 -17.04 2.66 -10.40
C LYS A 90 -17.31 1.76 -9.17
N GLU A 91 -16.35 0.96 -8.73
CA GLU A 91 -16.40 0.06 -7.56
C GLU A 91 -16.42 0.82 -6.24
N SER A 92 -16.14 2.12 -6.31
CA SER A 92 -16.47 3.06 -5.25
C SER A 92 -17.97 3.11 -4.91
N GLU A 93 -18.86 2.59 -5.77
CA GLU A 93 -20.28 2.35 -5.49
C GLU A 93 -20.61 0.89 -5.11
N GLN A 94 -19.94 -0.11 -5.71
CA GLN A 94 -20.29 -1.53 -5.54
C GLN A 94 -19.65 -2.20 -4.31
N ALA A 95 -18.50 -1.72 -3.82
CA ALA A 95 -17.86 -2.25 -2.60
C ALA A 95 -18.72 -2.11 -1.33
N LYS A 96 -19.70 -1.19 -1.36
CA LYS A 96 -20.71 -1.02 -0.29
C LYS A 96 -21.59 -2.27 -0.10
N ALA A 97 -21.77 -3.09 -1.14
CA ALA A 97 -22.55 -4.32 -1.08
C ALA A 97 -21.81 -5.51 -0.44
N LEU A 98 -20.48 -5.43 -0.31
CA LEU A 98 -19.62 -6.51 0.22
C LEU A 98 -19.11 -6.26 1.65
N GLY A 99 -19.52 -5.17 2.30
CA GLY A 99 -19.22 -4.90 3.71
C GLY A 99 -17.76 -4.54 4.01
N LEU A 100 -16.92 -4.36 3.00
CA LEU A 100 -15.54 -3.94 3.15
C LEU A 100 -15.47 -2.40 3.05
N ASP A 101 -14.87 -1.71 4.02
CA ASP A 101 -14.75 -0.24 4.00
C ASP A 101 -13.72 0.22 2.94
N HIS A 102 -14.25 0.62 1.78
CA HIS A 102 -13.51 1.13 0.63
C HIS A 102 -13.63 2.67 0.50
N SER A 103 -14.08 3.37 1.55
CA SER A 103 -14.32 4.83 1.52
C SER A 103 -13.09 5.66 1.15
N TRP A 104 -11.89 5.11 1.35
CA TRP A 104 -10.59 5.71 1.02
C TRP A 104 -10.17 5.54 -0.45
N MET A 105 -10.87 4.71 -1.24
CA MET A 105 -10.54 4.46 -2.65
C MET A 105 -11.17 5.45 -3.64
N LYS A 106 -12.02 6.38 -3.19
CA LYS A 106 -12.57 7.43 -4.07
C LYS A 106 -11.50 8.43 -4.47
N ALA A 107 -11.35 8.70 -5.77
CA ALA A 107 -10.65 9.89 -6.21
C ALA A 107 -11.54 11.11 -5.88
N PRO A 108 -10.97 12.26 -5.47
CA PRO A 108 -11.73 13.47 -5.19
C PRO A 108 -12.52 13.86 -6.43
N GLU A 109 -13.76 14.31 -6.23
CA GLU A 109 -14.62 14.64 -7.35
C GLU A 109 -14.00 15.77 -8.20
N PRO A 110 -14.13 15.71 -9.54
CA PRO A 110 -13.54 16.70 -10.45
C PRO A 110 -14.06 18.13 -10.28
N ARG A 111 -15.03 18.36 -9.39
CA ARG A 111 -15.64 19.65 -9.11
C ARG A 111 -15.29 20.21 -7.72
N ALA A 112 -14.48 19.48 -6.94
CA ALA A 112 -13.98 20.01 -5.67
C ALA A 112 -13.04 21.18 -5.96
N ASN A 113 -13.25 22.33 -5.29
CA ASN A 113 -12.35 23.46 -5.42
C ASN A 113 -10.89 23.02 -5.13
N GLY A 114 -9.92 23.51 -5.89
CA GLY A 114 -8.56 22.93 -5.91
C GLY A 114 -7.83 22.91 -4.55
N LEU A 115 -8.26 23.72 -3.57
CA LEU A 115 -7.72 23.72 -2.21
C LEU A 115 -8.33 22.59 -1.34
N SER A 116 -9.66 22.39 -1.42
CA SER A 116 -10.32 21.25 -0.74
C SER A 116 -9.86 19.92 -1.33
N ALA A 117 -9.72 19.84 -2.66
CA ALA A 117 -9.25 18.63 -3.33
C ALA A 117 -7.82 18.25 -2.91
N GLY A 118 -6.92 19.23 -2.80
CA GLY A 118 -5.54 18.99 -2.32
C GLY A 118 -5.46 18.63 -0.83
N MET A 119 -6.33 19.21 0.00
CA MET A 119 -6.41 18.85 1.43
C MET A 119 -6.98 17.44 1.61
N GLU A 120 -8.05 17.11 0.89
CA GLU A 120 -8.70 15.81 0.93
C GLU A 120 -7.75 14.72 0.42
N SER A 121 -7.06 14.95 -0.69
CA SER A 121 -6.11 13.97 -1.24
C SER A 121 -4.98 13.66 -0.26
N LEU A 122 -4.43 14.65 0.45
CA LEU A 122 -3.40 14.43 1.47
C LEU A 122 -3.93 13.67 2.68
N ARG A 123 -5.17 13.94 3.12
CA ARG A 123 -5.81 13.17 4.21
C ARG A 123 -6.05 11.72 3.80
N THR A 124 -6.46 11.48 2.57
CA THR A 124 -6.63 10.12 2.05
C THR A 124 -5.29 9.41 1.92
N ALA A 125 -4.26 10.07 1.39
CA ALA A 125 -2.89 9.55 1.36
C ALA A 125 -2.41 9.16 2.77
N LEU A 126 -2.58 10.05 3.76
CA LEU A 126 -2.21 9.74 5.14
C LEU A 126 -2.95 8.50 5.68
N LYS A 127 -4.26 8.38 5.43
CA LYS A 127 -5.04 7.20 5.83
C LYS A 127 -4.53 5.92 5.17
N MET A 128 -4.19 5.98 3.89
CA MET A 128 -3.59 4.85 3.16
C MET A 128 -2.27 4.44 3.81
N GLU A 129 -1.37 5.39 4.11
CA GLU A 129 -0.11 5.10 4.79
C GLU A 129 -0.32 4.43 6.16
N TYR A 130 -1.34 4.87 6.91
CA TYR A 130 -1.71 4.21 8.16
C TYR A 130 -2.12 2.76 7.95
N ALA A 131 -2.99 2.50 6.97
CA ALA A 131 -3.47 1.16 6.66
C ALA A 131 -2.36 0.23 6.12
N VAL A 132 -1.43 0.75 5.31
CA VAL A 132 -0.24 0.01 4.82
C VAL A 132 0.67 -0.35 5.98
N THR A 133 0.97 0.60 6.86
CA THR A 133 1.83 0.33 8.02
C THR A 133 1.21 -0.65 9.01
N GLU A 134 -0.10 -0.56 9.24
CA GLU A 134 -0.81 -1.54 10.06
C GLU A 134 -0.69 -2.95 9.46
N SER A 135 -0.83 -3.05 8.14
CA SER A 135 -0.59 -4.27 7.38
C SER A 135 0.80 -4.84 7.61
N ILE A 136 1.84 -4.01 7.49
CA ILE A 136 3.25 -4.41 7.70
C ILE A 136 3.47 -4.88 9.14
N ARG A 137 2.88 -4.19 10.12
CA ARG A 137 2.96 -4.61 11.54
C ARG A 137 2.29 -5.97 11.77
N ASN A 138 1.14 -6.20 11.15
CA ASN A 138 0.45 -7.49 11.25
C ASN A 138 1.24 -8.61 10.55
N LEU A 139 1.87 -8.30 9.41
CA LEU A 139 2.79 -9.21 8.72
C LEU A 139 3.98 -9.59 9.61
N ILE A 140 4.62 -8.60 10.25
CA ILE A 140 5.72 -8.83 11.20
C ILE A 140 5.29 -9.78 12.32
N ILE A 141 4.17 -9.50 12.98
CA ILE A 141 3.66 -10.32 14.08
C ILE A 141 3.39 -11.76 13.61
N ALA A 142 2.81 -11.93 12.43
CA ALA A 142 2.52 -13.25 11.88
C ALA A 142 3.79 -14.04 11.54
N CYS A 143 4.81 -13.38 10.98
CA CYS A 143 6.07 -14.01 10.62
C CYS A 143 7.02 -14.24 11.82
N GLU A 144 6.84 -13.50 12.91
CA GLU A 144 7.61 -13.68 14.16
C GLU A 144 7.17 -14.94 14.92
N ALA A 145 5.89 -15.32 14.84
CA ALA A 145 5.35 -16.41 15.63
C ALA A 145 4.38 -17.30 14.83
N GLU A 146 4.81 -17.81 13.67
CA GLU A 146 3.98 -18.70 12.86
C GLU A 146 3.93 -20.12 13.45
N LYS A 147 2.73 -20.68 13.63
CA LYS A 147 2.57 -22.07 14.06
C LYS A 147 2.99 -23.04 12.96
N VAL A 148 3.76 -24.07 13.30
CA VAL A 148 4.17 -25.10 12.34
C VAL A 148 3.06 -26.15 12.19
N ASP A 149 2.59 -26.34 10.96
CA ASP A 149 1.57 -27.35 10.65
C ASP A 149 2.02 -28.75 11.10
N GLY A 150 1.12 -29.47 11.80
CA GLY A 150 1.34 -30.85 12.22
C GLY A 150 2.23 -31.04 13.44
N LYS A 151 2.70 -29.96 14.09
CA LYS A 151 3.42 -30.03 15.36
C LYS A 151 2.76 -29.11 16.39
N ASN A 152 2.13 -29.72 17.39
CA ASN A 152 1.60 -28.96 18.51
C ASN A 152 2.77 -28.27 19.23
N ASP A 153 2.64 -26.96 19.43
CA ASP A 153 3.54 -26.07 20.18
C ASP A 153 4.87 -25.64 19.52
N GLU A 154 5.17 -26.06 18.28
CA GLU A 154 6.33 -25.54 17.55
C GLU A 154 5.97 -24.24 16.81
N VAL A 155 6.67 -23.16 17.16
CA VAL A 155 6.55 -21.85 16.54
C VAL A 155 7.79 -21.57 15.73
N PHE A 156 7.62 -21.15 14.48
CA PHE A 156 8.69 -20.67 13.62
C PHE A 156 8.73 -19.15 13.63
N ASN A 157 9.90 -18.61 13.95
CA ASN A 157 10.18 -17.19 13.89
C ASN A 157 11.11 -16.91 12.69
N ASP A 158 10.63 -16.12 11.74
CA ASP A 158 11.42 -15.65 10.61
C ASP A 158 12.20 -14.37 10.97
N TYR A 159 13.22 -14.51 11.82
CA TYR A 159 13.99 -13.39 12.37
C TYR A 159 14.52 -12.43 11.29
N HIS A 160 15.03 -12.97 10.18
CA HIS A 160 15.60 -12.15 9.11
C HIS A 160 14.51 -11.32 8.42
N PHE A 161 13.33 -11.89 8.18
CA PHE A 161 12.25 -11.15 7.52
C PHE A 161 11.62 -10.11 8.44
N VAL A 162 11.45 -10.46 9.73
CA VAL A 162 10.98 -9.53 10.76
C VAL A 162 11.92 -8.35 10.90
N ASP A 163 13.23 -8.60 10.93
CA ASP A 163 14.25 -7.54 10.97
C ASP A 163 14.18 -6.66 9.71
N TYR A 164 14.12 -7.27 8.53
CA TYR A 164 14.01 -6.55 7.26
C TYR A 164 12.78 -5.62 7.19
N LEU A 165 11.60 -6.12 7.55
CA LEU A 165 10.37 -5.32 7.57
C LEU A 165 10.41 -4.20 8.62
N THR A 166 11.05 -4.46 9.76
CA THR A 166 11.15 -3.48 10.85
C THR A 166 12.16 -2.39 10.53
N GLY A 167 13.34 -2.77 10.05
CA GLY A 167 14.47 -1.89 9.79
C GLY A 167 14.27 -1.02 8.55
N GLU A 168 13.78 -1.60 7.46
CA GLU A 168 13.61 -0.90 6.18
C GLU A 168 12.19 -0.33 6.07
N PHE A 169 11.17 -1.19 6.01
CA PHE A 169 9.80 -0.78 5.68
C PHE A 169 9.18 0.13 6.73
N LEU A 170 9.18 -0.26 8.01
CA LEU A 170 8.57 0.59 9.05
C LEU A 170 9.29 1.95 9.16
N THR A 171 10.61 1.97 9.01
CA THR A 171 11.39 3.22 9.00
C THR A 171 10.94 4.16 7.88
N GLU A 172 10.79 3.64 6.66
CA GLU A 172 10.28 4.39 5.50
C GLU A 172 8.85 4.88 5.77
N GLN A 173 7.94 4.00 6.21
CA GLN A 173 6.54 4.34 6.51
C GLN A 173 6.39 5.47 7.54
N TYR A 174 7.14 5.44 8.65
CA TYR A 174 7.04 6.49 9.68
C TYR A 174 7.55 7.85 9.18
N LYS A 175 8.58 7.86 8.33
CA LYS A 175 9.07 9.09 7.68
C LYS A 175 8.03 9.65 6.70
N GLY A 176 7.46 8.80 5.84
CA GLY A 176 6.42 9.18 4.87
C GLY A 176 5.18 9.77 5.55
N LYS A 177 4.65 9.10 6.57
CA LYS A 177 3.52 9.61 7.38
C LYS A 177 3.80 10.98 7.99
N ARG A 178 5.00 11.17 8.55
CA ARG A 178 5.38 12.43 9.18
C ARG A 178 5.47 13.56 8.16
N ASP A 179 5.96 13.28 6.96
CA ASP A 179 6.00 14.26 5.87
C ASP A 179 4.59 14.67 5.45
N ILE A 180 3.72 13.71 5.12
CA ILE A 180 2.32 13.99 4.73
C ILE A 180 1.56 14.75 5.81
N ALA A 181 1.68 14.33 7.08
CA ALA A 181 1.08 15.05 8.21
C ALA A 181 1.60 16.49 8.35
N GLY A 182 2.89 16.71 8.05
CA GLY A 182 3.49 18.03 7.96
C GLY A 182 2.85 18.89 6.87
N LYS A 183 2.71 18.34 5.65
CA LYS A 183 2.04 19.04 4.54
C LYS A 183 0.58 19.39 4.88
N ILE A 184 -0.14 18.47 5.52
CA ILE A 184 -1.51 18.70 6.01
C ILE A 184 -1.56 19.86 7.00
N SER A 185 -0.64 19.91 7.96
CA SER A 185 -0.60 20.97 8.97
C SER A 185 -0.29 22.33 8.35
N THR A 186 0.63 22.39 7.38
CA THR A 186 0.96 23.63 6.66
C THR A 186 -0.24 24.11 5.84
N LEU A 187 -0.87 23.23 5.06
CA LEU A 187 -2.01 23.60 4.22
C LEU A 187 -3.21 24.04 5.06
N GLY A 188 -3.44 23.41 6.21
CA GLY A 188 -4.54 23.79 7.11
C GLY A 188 -4.37 25.13 7.82
N LYS A 189 -3.19 25.78 7.72
CA LYS A 189 -2.92 27.13 8.24
C LYS A 189 -3.05 28.22 7.18
N MET A 190 -3.19 27.84 5.90
CA MET A 190 -3.40 28.77 4.78
C MET A 190 -4.87 29.12 4.66
#